data_AF-A0A5C8JM54-F1
#
_entry.id   AF-A0A5C8JM54-F1
#
_cell.length_a   1.000
_cell.length_b   1.000
_cell.length_c   1.000
_cell.angle_alpha   90.00
_cell.angle_beta   90.00
_cell.angle_gamma   90.00
#
_symmetry.space_group_name_H-M   'P 1'
#
loop_
_entity.id
_entity.type
_entity.pdbx_description
1 polymer ?
#
loop_
_entity_poly.entity_id
_entity_poly.type
_entity_poly.pdbx_seq_one_letter_code
_entity_poly.pdbx_strand_id
1 'polypeptide(L)'
;MENQIFEAAERLADKLDVPSGAVVAAAGLVVLARRAGADELSGEICGHEVRLPWRAPLSAVAGHAAAVPGVAGPVVPVSAGGRTLVADLGARSVEAEPLLRGHLAAVLAADAEQPAGRAWLWGEEDERVVAGAHTERAWDTDRTVASMIREHMVSRPGEVAVEQGGEVVTYRRLGELTAAVAAGFARAGVARGDLVGIGLPRRIETIAALLATWSLGAGFLPLDPAHPPLRLGRQLEAAGARFAVLPSGVDVPGCVQLSLDTGAEAAVAPPDFPVELDGVAYALSTSGSTGTPKAVAIPHAALRHCVGAIAHLIGADRPRVTCMATLTFDMSTMEIFLPLATGGRLLLVGEDLQRDPERLAAWLSGRRLDLVQATPTTWRMTVPYLEPGSLAGADVIAGGEALSAALAAGLQRTGARVWNGYGPTETTIYTVLHHVPDPPADPVPIGRPLPGIRAAVLDQWDRAAPVGQIGELVLSGPQLALGYVGDPARTAAVFQEHPGLGRVYRTGDLCAWRQDGTLAYHGRVDHQVKLRGQRVELEEIEAVAERHRQVVRAAAVVVEHGANDKRLVLYAQADGLRGAELREHLEQWLPRALMPQHVAILPALPLTGSQKIDRSALQTHAETLVEAR
;
A
#
# COMPACT_ATOMS: atom_id res chain seq x y z
N MET A 1 -6.52 30.26 2.31
CA MET A 1 -7.58 29.63 1.49
C MET A 1 -8.99 30.00 1.96
N GLU A 2 -9.21 30.35 3.25
CA GLU A 2 -10.53 30.79 3.74
C GLU A 2 -10.93 32.22 3.33
N ASN A 3 -10.01 33.20 3.33
CA ASN A 3 -10.35 34.59 2.92
C ASN A 3 -10.66 34.79 1.43
N GLN A 4 -10.24 33.85 0.56
CA GLN A 4 -10.57 33.91 -0.87
C GLN A 4 -11.97 33.35 -1.18
N ILE A 5 -12.53 32.50 -0.31
CA ILE A 5 -13.87 31.95 -0.46
C ILE A 5 -14.93 33.00 -0.10
N PHE A 6 -14.68 33.80 0.95
CA PHE A 6 -15.57 34.88 1.37
C PHE A 6 -15.62 36.03 0.37
N GLU A 7 -14.47 36.49 -0.12
CA GLU A 7 -14.43 37.54 -1.17
C GLU A 7 -14.89 37.02 -2.55
N ALA A 8 -14.85 35.71 -2.80
CA ALA A 8 -15.45 35.12 -3.99
C ALA A 8 -16.97 35.07 -3.87
N ALA A 9 -17.53 34.75 -2.70
CA ALA A 9 -18.97 34.74 -2.45
C ALA A 9 -19.61 36.14 -2.55
N GLU A 10 -18.97 37.18 -2.01
CA GLU A 10 -19.46 38.57 -2.15
C GLU A 10 -19.37 39.08 -3.60
N ARG A 11 -18.32 38.72 -4.34
CA ARG A 11 -18.16 39.10 -5.76
C ARG A 11 -19.07 38.28 -6.71
N LEU A 12 -19.52 37.10 -6.27
CA LEU A 12 -20.48 36.25 -6.98
C LEU A 12 -21.92 36.77 -6.79
N ALA A 13 -22.23 37.37 -5.64
CA ALA A 13 -23.55 37.95 -5.35
C ALA A 13 -23.88 39.18 -6.22
N ASP A 14 -22.89 40.02 -6.54
CA ASP A 14 -23.09 41.27 -7.28
C ASP A 14 -23.09 41.13 -8.82
N LYS A 15 -22.81 39.94 -9.38
CA LYS A 15 -22.53 39.77 -10.83
C LYS A 15 -23.25 38.63 -11.54
N LEU A 16 -24.13 37.87 -10.88
CA LEU A 16 -24.82 36.74 -11.52
C LEU A 16 -26.14 37.15 -12.20
N ASP A 17 -26.04 37.46 -13.48
CA ASP A 17 -27.17 37.50 -14.42
C ASP A 17 -27.49 36.07 -14.88
N VAL A 18 -28.31 35.31 -14.12
CA VAL A 18 -28.56 33.88 -14.39
C VAL A 18 -30.04 33.43 -14.23
N PRO A 19 -30.51 32.56 -15.14
CA PRO A 19 -31.74 31.73 -15.09
C PRO A 19 -32.26 31.14 -13.75
N SER A 20 -33.55 31.35 -13.40
CA SER A 20 -34.41 30.61 -12.42
C SER A 20 -34.32 29.08 -12.36
N GLY A 21 -34.47 28.62 -11.12
CA GLY A 21 -34.52 27.20 -10.80
C GLY A 21 -33.15 26.51 -10.85
N ALA A 22 -32.12 27.11 -10.27
CA ALA A 22 -30.78 26.52 -10.16
C ALA A 22 -30.23 26.60 -8.72
N VAL A 23 -29.68 25.47 -8.25
CA VAL A 23 -28.73 25.38 -7.13
C VAL A 23 -27.33 25.44 -7.75
N VAL A 24 -26.41 26.27 -7.26
CA VAL A 24 -25.02 26.33 -7.73
C VAL A 24 -24.13 25.80 -6.61
N ALA A 25 -23.38 24.73 -6.86
CA ALA A 25 -22.31 24.27 -5.99
C ALA A 25 -20.96 24.69 -6.57
N ALA A 26 -20.16 25.42 -5.81
CA ALA A 26 -18.75 25.66 -6.08
C ALA A 26 -17.97 25.23 -4.85
N ALA A 27 -16.93 24.41 -5.04
CA ALA A 27 -15.92 24.07 -4.04
C ALA A 27 -16.46 23.68 -2.64
N GLY A 28 -17.41 22.75 -2.56
CA GLY A 28 -17.84 22.16 -1.28
C GLY A 28 -18.90 22.94 -0.50
N LEU A 29 -19.58 23.91 -1.11
CA LEU A 29 -20.72 24.63 -0.52
C LEU A 29 -22.04 24.17 -1.15
N VAL A 30 -23.07 23.93 -0.32
CA VAL A 30 -24.43 23.62 -0.78
C VAL A 30 -25.34 24.83 -0.56
N VAL A 31 -26.02 25.29 -1.62
CA VAL A 31 -27.00 26.39 -1.54
C VAL A 31 -28.41 25.81 -1.70
N LEU A 32 -29.30 26.09 -0.74
CA LEU A 32 -30.70 25.67 -0.79
C LEU A 32 -31.58 26.87 -1.12
N ALA A 33 -32.39 26.78 -2.18
CA ALA A 33 -33.39 27.80 -2.52
C ALA A 33 -34.82 27.22 -2.45
N ARG A 34 -35.77 28.01 -1.94
CA ARG A 34 -37.19 27.68 -1.88
C ARG A 34 -38.00 28.78 -2.59
N ARG A 35 -39.04 28.38 -3.32
CA ARG A 35 -39.94 29.30 -4.02
C ARG A 35 -40.73 30.14 -2.99
N ALA A 36 -40.60 31.46 -3.05
CA ALA A 36 -41.23 32.39 -2.10
C ALA A 36 -42.41 33.19 -2.70
N GLY A 37 -42.75 32.97 -3.97
CA GLY A 37 -43.88 33.61 -4.64
C GLY A 37 -44.01 33.23 -6.13
N ALA A 38 -44.90 33.92 -6.84
CA ALA A 38 -45.11 33.73 -8.28
C ALA A 38 -43.87 34.16 -9.09
N ASP A 39 -43.17 35.22 -8.63
CA ASP A 39 -42.08 35.89 -9.36
C ASP A 39 -40.79 36.13 -8.54
N GLU A 40 -40.68 35.57 -7.32
CA GLU A 40 -39.50 35.73 -6.43
C GLU A 40 -38.93 34.38 -5.94
N LEU A 41 -37.60 34.28 -5.92
CA LEU A 41 -36.83 33.21 -5.27
C LEU A 41 -36.18 33.72 -3.98
N SER A 42 -36.06 32.86 -2.96
CA SER A 42 -35.25 33.14 -1.76
C SER A 42 -34.49 31.90 -1.30
N GLY A 43 -33.28 32.03 -0.76
CA GLY A 43 -32.47 30.90 -0.33
C GLY A 43 -31.41 31.23 0.74
N GLU A 44 -30.79 30.19 1.29
CA GLU A 44 -29.67 30.27 2.23
C GLU A 44 -28.41 29.63 1.62
N ILE A 45 -27.28 30.32 1.74
CA ILE A 45 -25.94 29.81 1.38
C ILE A 45 -25.34 29.18 2.64
N CYS A 46 -25.03 27.87 2.61
CA CYS A 46 -24.52 27.14 3.77
C CYS A 46 -23.04 26.76 3.59
N GLY A 47 -22.16 27.50 4.26
CA GLY A 47 -20.74 27.15 4.44
C GLY A 47 -20.45 26.60 5.84
N HIS A 48 -19.23 26.13 6.07
CA HIS A 48 -18.83 25.42 7.29
C HIS A 48 -19.12 26.16 8.62
N GLU A 49 -19.33 27.50 8.62
CA GLU A 49 -19.75 28.28 9.81
C GLU A 49 -20.69 29.49 9.56
N VAL A 50 -21.20 29.74 8.34
CA VAL A 50 -22.02 30.96 8.07
C VAL A 50 -23.27 30.66 7.23
N ARG A 51 -24.38 31.33 7.57
CA ARG A 51 -25.67 31.33 6.85
C ARG A 51 -26.00 32.75 6.36
N LEU A 52 -26.19 32.93 5.06
CA LEU A 52 -26.57 34.23 4.47
C LEU A 52 -27.84 34.11 3.62
N PRO A 53 -28.88 34.94 3.85
CA PRO A 53 -30.12 34.95 3.06
C PRO A 53 -30.06 35.89 1.84
N TRP A 54 -30.76 35.56 0.74
CA TRP A 54 -30.86 36.42 -0.46
C TRP A 54 -32.20 36.26 -1.24
N ARG A 55 -32.51 37.17 -2.21
CA ARG A 55 -33.71 37.16 -3.10
C ARG A 55 -33.48 37.65 -4.55
N ALA A 56 -34.22 37.13 -5.57
CA ALA A 56 -34.20 37.64 -6.98
C ALA A 56 -35.43 37.27 -7.86
N PRO A 57 -35.68 37.99 -9.00
CA PRO A 57 -36.85 37.82 -9.89
C PRO A 57 -36.74 36.74 -11.00
N LEU A 58 -37.89 36.27 -11.53
CA LEU A 58 -38.04 35.01 -12.30
C LEU A 58 -37.66 35.01 -13.81
N SER A 59 -37.38 36.15 -14.45
CA SER A 59 -37.37 36.27 -15.93
C SER A 59 -36.07 35.87 -16.65
N ALA A 60 -35.00 35.49 -15.95
CA ALA A 60 -33.66 35.36 -16.52
C ALA A 60 -33.31 34.04 -17.28
N VAL A 61 -34.24 33.17 -17.74
CA VAL A 61 -34.13 31.68 -17.56
C VAL A 61 -34.41 30.72 -18.73
N ALA A 62 -33.93 30.96 -19.94
CA ALA A 62 -34.25 30.02 -21.02
C ALA A 62 -33.06 29.71 -21.90
N GLY A 63 -32.52 28.48 -21.82
CA GLY A 63 -31.55 27.97 -22.80
C GLY A 63 -30.79 26.72 -22.36
N HIS A 64 -30.74 25.70 -23.23
CA HIS A 64 -29.96 24.47 -23.05
C HIS A 64 -28.45 24.75 -23.06
N ALA A 65 -27.69 24.01 -22.24
CA ALA A 65 -26.23 23.95 -22.22
C ALA A 65 -25.52 25.31 -22.16
N ALA A 66 -25.53 25.95 -20.99
CA ALA A 66 -24.73 27.15 -20.74
C ALA A 66 -23.63 26.85 -19.72
N ALA A 67 -22.39 27.16 -20.09
CA ALA A 67 -21.25 27.19 -19.18
C ALA A 67 -21.55 28.15 -18.02
N VAL A 68 -21.46 27.67 -16.78
CA VAL A 68 -21.59 28.51 -15.59
C VAL A 68 -20.29 29.33 -15.46
N PRO A 69 -20.33 30.67 -15.48
CA PRO A 69 -19.13 31.49 -15.35
C PRO A 69 -18.43 31.22 -14.02
N GLY A 70 -17.20 30.71 -14.06
CA GLY A 70 -16.41 30.33 -12.87
C GLY A 70 -16.35 28.82 -12.58
N VAL A 71 -17.08 27.99 -13.32
CA VAL A 71 -17.02 26.53 -13.25
C VAL A 71 -16.24 25.99 -14.45
N ALA A 72 -15.07 25.39 -14.20
CA ALA A 72 -14.24 24.80 -15.24
C ALA A 72 -14.52 23.29 -15.36
N GLY A 73 -15.70 22.92 -15.90
CA GLY A 73 -16.08 21.52 -16.10
C GLY A 73 -17.50 21.32 -16.67
N PRO A 74 -17.83 20.12 -17.19
CA PRO A 74 -19.19 19.74 -17.55
C PRO A 74 -20.07 19.64 -16.30
N VAL A 75 -21.35 20.03 -16.42
CA VAL A 75 -22.28 20.15 -15.30
C VAL A 75 -23.53 19.30 -15.55
N VAL A 76 -24.03 18.60 -14.54
CA VAL A 76 -25.21 17.72 -14.64
C VAL A 76 -26.38 18.29 -13.83
N PRO A 77 -27.41 18.87 -14.49
CA PRO A 77 -28.61 19.35 -13.81
C PRO A 77 -29.70 18.27 -13.72
N VAL A 78 -30.39 18.18 -12.58
CA VAL A 78 -31.53 17.28 -12.33
C VAL A 78 -32.63 18.02 -11.58
N SER A 79 -33.87 17.95 -12.08
CA SER A 79 -35.01 18.66 -11.50
C SER A 79 -36.17 17.71 -11.17
N ALA A 80 -36.76 17.85 -9.97
CA ALA A 80 -37.97 17.15 -9.54
C ALA A 80 -38.71 17.96 -8.46
N GLY A 81 -40.05 17.96 -8.48
CA GLY A 81 -40.88 18.59 -7.44
C GLY A 81 -40.67 20.10 -7.24
N GLY A 82 -40.24 20.83 -8.28
CA GLY A 82 -39.93 22.27 -8.21
C GLY A 82 -38.55 22.60 -7.60
N ARG A 83 -37.67 21.61 -7.47
CA ARG A 83 -36.28 21.74 -7.03
C ARG A 83 -35.35 21.26 -8.13
N THR A 84 -34.17 21.87 -8.27
CA THR A 84 -33.12 21.48 -9.22
C THR A 84 -31.81 21.34 -8.46
N LEU A 85 -31.16 20.18 -8.57
CA LEU A 85 -29.78 19.99 -8.12
C LEU A 85 -28.84 20.05 -9.32
N VAL A 86 -27.68 20.65 -9.13
CA VAL A 86 -26.66 20.81 -10.16
C VAL A 86 -25.32 20.36 -9.57
N ALA A 87 -24.67 19.40 -10.21
CA ALA A 87 -23.38 18.90 -9.78
C ALA A 87 -22.29 19.28 -10.79
N ASP A 88 -21.18 19.82 -10.28
CA ASP A 88 -19.95 20.09 -11.03
C ASP A 88 -19.09 18.82 -11.06
N LEU A 89 -18.79 18.32 -12.27
CA LEU A 89 -17.96 17.14 -12.46
C LEU A 89 -16.46 17.44 -12.35
N GLY A 90 -16.07 18.73 -12.29
CA GLY A 90 -14.69 19.16 -12.40
C GLY A 90 -14.01 18.66 -13.69
N ALA A 91 -12.68 18.53 -13.68
CA ALA A 91 -11.90 18.00 -14.80
C ALA A 91 -11.97 16.45 -14.94
N ARG A 92 -12.98 15.78 -14.36
CA ARG A 92 -13.10 14.31 -14.31
C ARG A 92 -14.29 13.79 -15.12
N SER A 93 -14.19 12.54 -15.57
CA SER A 93 -14.78 12.02 -16.81
C SER A 93 -16.31 12.07 -16.92
N VAL A 94 -16.75 12.33 -18.16
CA VAL A 94 -18.15 12.33 -18.66
C VAL A 94 -18.89 10.99 -18.41
N GLU A 95 -18.16 9.91 -18.09
CA GLU A 95 -18.70 8.56 -17.91
C GLU A 95 -19.59 8.39 -16.66
N ALA A 96 -19.50 9.29 -15.68
CA ALA A 96 -20.29 9.24 -14.44
C ALA A 96 -21.63 10.01 -14.50
N GLU A 97 -21.90 10.75 -15.59
CA GLU A 97 -23.09 11.62 -15.72
C GLU A 97 -24.44 10.87 -15.52
N PRO A 98 -24.69 9.70 -16.15
CA PRO A 98 -25.98 9.01 -16.02
C PRO A 98 -26.26 8.56 -14.60
N LEU A 99 -25.22 8.09 -13.89
CA LEU A 99 -25.30 7.68 -12.50
C LEU A 99 -25.61 8.89 -11.63
N LEU A 100 -24.83 9.96 -11.76
CA LEU A 100 -25.02 11.21 -10.99
C LEU A 100 -26.42 11.80 -11.21
N ARG A 101 -26.94 11.71 -12.44
CA ARG A 101 -28.29 12.15 -12.78
C ARG A 101 -29.37 11.34 -12.04
N GLY A 102 -29.24 10.02 -11.99
CA GLY A 102 -30.12 9.15 -11.20
C GLY A 102 -30.06 9.44 -9.69
N HIS A 103 -28.84 9.69 -9.18
CA HIS A 103 -28.59 9.97 -7.77
C HIS A 103 -29.18 11.31 -7.30
N LEU A 104 -29.02 12.38 -8.10
CA LEU A 104 -29.60 13.69 -7.80
C LEU A 104 -31.14 13.63 -7.85
N ALA A 105 -31.72 12.79 -8.71
CA ALA A 105 -33.16 12.57 -8.71
C ALA A 105 -33.64 11.87 -7.42
N ALA A 106 -32.86 10.92 -6.90
CA ALA A 106 -33.14 10.23 -5.64
C ALA A 106 -33.05 11.16 -4.42
N VAL A 107 -32.07 12.08 -4.36
CA VAL A 107 -31.99 13.11 -3.29
C VAL A 107 -33.17 14.06 -3.32
N LEU A 108 -33.62 14.43 -4.52
CA LEU A 108 -34.82 15.27 -4.67
C LEU A 108 -36.10 14.54 -4.25
N ALA A 109 -36.11 13.20 -4.30
CA ALA A 109 -37.22 12.36 -3.89
C ALA A 109 -37.18 11.98 -2.39
N ALA A 110 -35.99 11.92 -1.78
CA ALA A 110 -35.80 11.71 -0.35
C ALA A 110 -36.18 12.98 0.45
N ASP A 111 -36.78 12.78 1.62
CA ASP A 111 -37.52 13.80 2.37
C ASP A 111 -36.74 15.11 2.62
N ALA A 112 -37.46 16.24 2.57
CA ALA A 112 -36.94 17.60 2.46
C ALA A 112 -36.21 18.15 3.70
N GLU A 113 -36.09 17.38 4.77
CA GLU A 113 -35.56 17.83 6.07
C GLU A 113 -34.10 17.42 6.32
N GLN A 114 -33.49 16.60 5.47
CA GLN A 114 -32.06 16.31 5.61
C GLN A 114 -31.21 17.47 5.06
N PRO A 115 -30.24 18.00 5.83
CA PRO A 115 -29.27 18.97 5.30
C PRO A 115 -28.57 18.35 4.10
N ALA A 116 -28.55 19.03 2.96
CA ALA A 116 -28.03 18.49 1.71
C ALA A 116 -26.54 18.05 1.79
N GLY A 117 -25.76 18.56 2.75
CA GLY A 117 -24.41 18.08 3.07
C GLY A 117 -24.34 16.74 3.83
N ARG A 118 -25.48 16.10 4.13
CA ARG A 118 -25.58 14.80 4.82
C ARG A 118 -26.33 13.74 4.02
N ALA A 119 -26.83 14.05 2.82
CA ALA A 119 -27.47 13.05 1.98
C ALA A 119 -26.48 11.92 1.65
N TRP A 120 -26.84 10.68 1.99
CA TRP A 120 -26.04 9.50 1.67
C TRP A 120 -26.55 8.95 0.33
N LEU A 121 -25.68 8.96 -0.67
CA LEU A 121 -26.02 8.71 -2.07
C LEU A 121 -25.81 7.24 -2.46
N TRP A 122 -26.15 6.30 -1.58
CA TRP A 122 -25.96 4.88 -1.82
C TRP A 122 -27.26 4.22 -2.30
N GLY A 123 -27.24 3.61 -3.48
CA GLY A 123 -28.40 2.93 -4.09
C GLY A 123 -28.20 1.44 -4.33
N GLU A 124 -29.24 0.78 -4.86
CA GLU A 124 -29.23 -0.66 -5.20
C GLU A 124 -28.15 -1.01 -6.23
N GLU A 125 -27.82 -0.09 -7.14
CA GLU A 125 -26.77 -0.30 -8.12
C GLU A 125 -25.38 -0.34 -7.46
N ASP A 126 -25.10 0.55 -6.51
CA ASP A 126 -23.86 0.54 -5.74
C ASP A 126 -23.74 -0.75 -4.94
N GLU A 127 -24.82 -1.15 -4.27
CA GLU A 127 -24.85 -2.42 -3.54
C GLU A 127 -24.58 -3.61 -4.45
N ARG A 128 -25.19 -3.65 -5.64
CA ARG A 128 -24.97 -4.71 -6.63
C ARG A 128 -23.52 -4.74 -7.12
N VAL A 129 -22.94 -3.59 -7.46
CA VAL A 129 -21.55 -3.49 -7.95
C VAL A 129 -20.57 -3.93 -6.87
N VAL A 130 -20.73 -3.40 -5.65
CA VAL A 130 -19.82 -3.70 -4.54
C VAL A 130 -20.01 -5.14 -4.06
N ALA A 131 -21.23 -5.66 -3.94
CA ALA A 131 -21.46 -7.06 -3.61
C ALA A 131 -20.88 -8.01 -4.66
N GLY A 132 -21.05 -7.69 -5.96
CA GLY A 132 -20.50 -8.48 -7.06
C GLY A 132 -18.98 -8.43 -7.20
N ALA A 133 -18.31 -7.48 -6.54
CA ALA A 133 -16.85 -7.42 -6.47
C ALA A 133 -16.25 -8.41 -5.46
N HIS A 134 -17.06 -8.89 -4.50
CA HIS A 134 -16.64 -9.80 -3.46
C HIS A 134 -16.94 -11.25 -3.84
N THR A 135 -16.00 -12.14 -3.53
CA THR A 135 -16.20 -13.57 -3.69
C THR A 135 -15.86 -14.27 -2.39
N GLU A 136 -16.60 -15.31 -2.06
CA GLU A 136 -16.31 -16.16 -0.92
C GLU A 136 -15.65 -17.44 -1.40
N ARG A 137 -14.64 -17.89 -0.66
CA ARG A 137 -14.05 -19.20 -0.86
C ARG A 137 -13.57 -19.76 0.46
N ALA A 138 -14.07 -20.94 0.79
CA ALA A 138 -13.54 -21.70 1.91
C ALA A 138 -12.15 -22.22 1.53
N TRP A 139 -11.14 -21.69 2.21
CA TRP A 139 -9.82 -22.30 2.25
C TRP A 139 -9.80 -23.26 3.43
N ASP A 140 -9.07 -24.36 3.30
CA ASP A 140 -8.76 -25.18 4.47
C ASP A 140 -8.09 -24.26 5.51
N THR A 141 -8.64 -24.24 6.72
CA THR A 141 -8.21 -23.37 7.81
C THR A 141 -7.72 -24.19 8.99
N ASP A 142 -7.48 -25.50 8.81
CA ASP A 142 -6.99 -26.38 9.87
C ASP A 142 -5.46 -26.55 9.81
N ARG A 143 -4.84 -26.17 8.68
CA ARG A 143 -3.40 -26.33 8.44
C ARG A 143 -2.69 -25.00 8.27
N THR A 144 -1.50 -24.89 8.86
CA THR A 144 -0.59 -23.76 8.61
C THR A 144 0.24 -24.00 7.35
N VAL A 145 0.82 -22.92 6.82
CA VAL A 145 1.84 -23.03 5.75
C VAL A 145 3.00 -23.93 6.20
N ALA A 146 3.42 -23.84 7.46
CA ALA A 146 4.49 -24.65 8.02
C ALA A 146 4.15 -26.15 8.01
N SER A 147 2.93 -26.54 8.39
CA SER A 147 2.51 -27.94 8.38
C SER A 147 2.43 -28.49 6.95
N MET A 148 1.99 -27.68 5.98
CA MET A 148 1.99 -28.07 4.56
C MET A 148 3.41 -28.31 4.03
N ILE A 149 4.38 -27.48 4.42
CA ILE A 149 5.79 -27.68 4.05
C ILE A 149 6.33 -28.98 4.65
N ARG A 150 6.03 -29.25 5.92
CA ARG A 150 6.41 -30.51 6.59
C ARG A 150 5.86 -31.73 5.88
N GLU A 151 4.60 -31.70 5.46
CA GLU A 151 3.98 -32.77 4.69
C GLU A 151 4.81 -33.08 3.43
N HIS A 152 5.34 -32.07 2.74
CA HIS A 152 6.20 -32.27 1.57
C HIS A 152 7.60 -32.76 1.92
N MET A 153 8.17 -32.33 3.05
CA MET A 153 9.43 -32.90 3.59
C MET A 153 9.33 -34.41 3.79
N VAL A 154 8.15 -34.91 4.19
CA VAL A 154 7.91 -36.35 4.42
C VAL A 154 7.45 -37.08 3.16
N SER A 155 6.47 -36.54 2.43
CA SER A 155 5.84 -37.22 1.29
C SER A 155 6.63 -37.09 -0.01
N ARG A 156 7.51 -36.08 -0.12
CA ARG A 156 8.27 -35.75 -1.35
C ARG A 156 9.76 -35.50 -1.06
N PRO A 157 10.45 -36.36 -0.30
CA PRO A 157 11.80 -36.08 0.21
C PRO A 157 12.86 -35.98 -0.88
N GLY A 158 12.65 -36.60 -2.05
CA GLY A 158 13.57 -36.56 -3.19
C GLY A 158 13.34 -35.39 -4.15
N GLU A 159 12.22 -34.69 -4.03
CA GLU A 159 11.87 -33.59 -4.91
C GLU A 159 12.64 -32.32 -4.55
N VAL A 160 12.88 -31.47 -5.55
CA VAL A 160 13.60 -30.22 -5.35
C VAL A 160 12.72 -29.18 -4.67
N ALA A 161 13.20 -28.62 -3.56
CA ALA A 161 12.54 -27.53 -2.84
C ALA A 161 13.13 -26.17 -3.23
N VAL A 162 14.47 -26.04 -3.23
CA VAL A 162 15.16 -24.76 -3.44
C VAL A 162 16.28 -24.92 -4.47
N GLU A 163 16.44 -23.92 -5.34
CA GLU A 163 17.55 -23.79 -6.28
C GLU A 163 18.25 -22.45 -6.12
N GLN A 164 19.58 -22.44 -6.13
CA GLN A 164 20.38 -21.22 -6.16
C GLN A 164 21.69 -21.45 -6.92
N GLY A 165 21.97 -20.69 -7.98
CA GLY A 165 23.28 -20.71 -8.63
C GLY A 165 23.77 -22.08 -9.13
N GLY A 166 22.86 -23.00 -9.44
CA GLY A 166 23.16 -24.39 -9.82
C GLY A 166 23.18 -25.37 -8.66
N GLU A 167 23.23 -24.90 -7.41
CA GLU A 167 22.97 -25.72 -6.23
C GLU A 167 21.48 -26.05 -6.12
N VAL A 168 21.19 -27.29 -5.72
CA VAL A 168 19.84 -27.83 -5.62
C VAL A 168 19.66 -28.50 -4.28
N VAL A 169 18.66 -28.05 -3.51
CA VAL A 169 18.29 -28.64 -2.23
C VAL A 169 16.92 -29.29 -2.34
N THR A 170 16.87 -30.57 -1.98
CA THR A 170 15.62 -31.36 -1.91
C THR A 170 14.82 -31.01 -0.66
N TYR A 171 13.54 -31.36 -0.63
CA TYR A 171 12.70 -31.19 0.56
C TYR A 171 13.27 -31.89 1.79
N ARG A 172 13.85 -33.09 1.64
CA ARG A 172 14.57 -33.77 2.74
C ARG A 172 15.76 -32.96 3.23
N ARG A 173 16.61 -32.50 2.31
CA ARG A 173 17.81 -31.75 2.69
C ARG A 173 17.45 -30.40 3.33
N LEU A 174 16.38 -29.76 2.88
CA LEU A 174 15.84 -28.56 3.52
C LEU A 174 15.39 -28.86 4.96
N GLY A 175 14.71 -29.98 5.19
CA GLY A 175 14.32 -30.44 6.53
C GLY A 175 15.51 -30.68 7.45
N GLU A 176 16.56 -31.35 6.95
CA GLU A 176 17.81 -31.58 7.71
C GLU A 176 18.52 -30.27 8.08
N LEU A 177 18.65 -29.33 7.13
CA LEU A 177 19.22 -28.00 7.38
C LEU A 177 18.39 -27.23 8.41
N THR A 178 17.05 -27.30 8.29
CA THR A 178 16.13 -26.66 9.24
C THR A 178 16.32 -27.21 10.65
N ALA A 179 16.41 -28.54 10.79
CA ALA A 179 16.59 -29.18 12.09
C ALA A 179 17.94 -28.83 12.75
N ALA A 180 19.03 -28.78 11.96
CA ALA A 180 20.34 -28.38 12.46
C ALA A 180 20.33 -26.93 13.00
N VAL A 181 19.77 -26.00 12.22
CA VAL A 181 19.66 -24.60 12.63
C VAL A 181 18.76 -24.44 13.85
N ALA A 182 17.61 -25.14 13.88
CA ALA A 182 16.69 -25.13 15.01
C ALA A 182 17.33 -25.65 16.30
N ALA A 183 18.14 -26.71 16.23
CA ALA A 183 18.87 -27.21 17.39
C ALA A 183 19.86 -26.17 17.95
N GLY A 184 20.54 -25.41 17.07
CA GLY A 184 21.38 -24.28 17.47
C GLY A 184 20.60 -23.18 18.18
N PHE A 185 19.44 -22.79 17.61
CA PHE A 185 18.57 -21.76 18.17
C PHE A 185 17.98 -22.18 19.53
N ALA A 186 17.55 -23.44 19.65
CA ALA A 186 17.04 -24.00 20.90
C ALA A 186 18.12 -24.02 22.00
N ARG A 187 19.37 -24.40 21.68
CA ARG A 187 20.50 -24.34 22.63
C ARG A 187 20.78 -22.93 23.13
N ALA A 188 20.53 -21.92 22.30
CA ALA A 188 20.65 -20.51 22.67
C ALA A 188 19.44 -19.99 23.48
N GLY A 189 18.36 -20.78 23.58
CA GLY A 189 17.19 -20.48 24.39
C GLY A 189 16.02 -19.86 23.63
N VAL A 190 15.98 -19.94 22.30
CA VAL A 190 14.79 -19.57 21.52
C VAL A 190 13.63 -20.50 21.88
N ALA A 191 12.47 -19.93 22.18
CA ALA A 191 11.28 -20.63 22.62
C ALA A 191 10.03 -20.23 21.81
N ARG A 192 8.94 -20.97 22.02
CA ARG A 192 7.64 -20.69 21.40
C ARG A 192 7.17 -19.27 21.71
N GLY A 193 6.69 -18.57 20.70
CA GLY A 193 6.21 -17.19 20.80
C GLY A 193 7.29 -16.11 20.70
N ASP A 194 8.58 -16.48 20.69
CA ASP A 194 9.65 -15.53 20.41
C ASP A 194 9.58 -15.01 18.96
N LEU A 195 10.16 -13.83 18.74
CA LEU A 195 10.53 -13.34 17.42
C LEU A 195 12.05 -13.36 17.27
N VAL A 196 12.54 -13.96 16.20
CA VAL A 196 13.97 -14.05 15.88
C VAL A 196 14.31 -13.15 14.70
N GLY A 197 15.22 -12.20 14.90
CA GLY A 197 15.77 -11.36 13.82
C GLY A 197 16.59 -12.18 12.83
N ILE A 198 16.31 -12.10 11.53
CA ILE A 198 17.04 -12.80 10.48
C ILE A 198 17.61 -11.77 9.51
N GLY A 199 18.86 -11.36 9.73
CA GLY A 199 19.61 -10.42 8.91
C GLY A 199 20.64 -11.13 8.02
N LEU A 200 20.17 -11.85 7.01
CA LEU A 200 21.02 -12.64 6.12
C LEU A 200 20.71 -12.34 4.66
N PRO A 201 21.69 -12.48 3.75
CA PRO A 201 21.41 -12.44 2.32
C PRO A 201 20.47 -13.58 1.91
N ARG A 202 19.79 -13.44 0.76
CA ARG A 202 18.95 -14.51 0.21
C ARG A 202 19.81 -15.70 -0.19
N ARG A 203 19.82 -16.74 0.64
CA ARG A 203 20.52 -18.00 0.43
C ARG A 203 19.71 -19.16 0.98
N ILE A 204 20.09 -20.37 0.59
CA ILE A 204 19.45 -21.61 1.04
C ILE A 204 19.43 -21.70 2.57
N GLU A 205 20.53 -21.32 3.23
CA GLU A 205 20.66 -21.33 4.69
C GLU A 205 19.69 -20.35 5.35
N THR A 206 19.40 -19.22 4.70
CA THR A 206 18.43 -18.25 5.18
C THR A 206 17.02 -18.83 5.16
N ILE A 207 16.66 -19.61 4.12
CA ILE A 207 15.37 -20.31 4.07
C ILE A 207 15.26 -21.33 5.20
N ALA A 208 16.33 -22.09 5.46
CA ALA A 208 16.38 -23.02 6.59
C ALA A 208 16.26 -22.29 7.94
N ALA A 209 16.87 -21.10 8.09
CA ALA A 209 16.76 -20.29 9.31
C ALA A 209 15.33 -19.77 9.54
N LEU A 210 14.64 -19.32 8.49
CA LEU A 210 13.22 -18.92 8.59
C LEU A 210 12.36 -20.10 9.06
N LEU A 211 12.51 -21.27 8.45
CA LEU A 211 11.77 -22.48 8.85
C LEU A 211 12.16 -22.95 10.27
N ALA A 212 13.41 -22.78 10.67
CA ALA A 212 13.87 -23.16 12.01
C ALA A 212 13.11 -22.39 13.10
N THR A 213 12.78 -21.11 12.87
CA THR A 213 11.94 -20.35 13.81
C THR A 213 10.58 -21.01 14.02
N TRP A 214 9.89 -21.36 12.92
CA TRP A 214 8.60 -22.06 13.00
C TRP A 214 8.71 -23.44 13.64
N SER A 215 9.83 -24.15 13.47
CA SER A 215 10.02 -25.46 14.11
C SER A 215 10.13 -25.38 15.64
N LEU A 216 10.48 -24.20 16.16
CA LEU A 216 10.50 -23.90 17.60
C LEU A 216 9.20 -23.24 18.09
N GLY A 217 8.20 -23.08 17.21
CA GLY A 217 6.98 -22.34 17.51
C GLY A 217 7.17 -20.83 17.65
N ALA A 218 8.29 -20.30 17.14
CA ALA A 218 8.61 -18.88 17.10
C ALA A 218 8.26 -18.28 15.73
N GLY A 219 8.20 -16.95 15.65
CA GLY A 219 8.14 -16.22 14.38
C GLY A 219 9.50 -15.62 14.01
N PHE A 220 9.64 -15.14 12.78
CA PHE A 220 10.84 -14.45 12.32
C PHE A 220 10.59 -12.96 12.05
N LEU A 221 11.64 -12.16 12.19
CA LEU A 221 11.70 -10.74 11.82
C LEU A 221 12.83 -10.56 10.81
N PRO A 222 12.53 -10.40 9.51
CA PRO A 222 13.57 -10.13 8.52
C PRO A 222 14.24 -8.77 8.78
N LEU A 223 15.57 -8.76 8.70
CA LEU A 223 16.40 -7.57 8.84
C LEU A 223 17.26 -7.41 7.59
N ASP A 224 17.56 -6.17 7.20
CA ASP A 224 18.55 -5.92 6.15
C ASP A 224 19.92 -5.74 6.83
N PRO A 225 20.87 -6.66 6.63
CA PRO A 225 22.20 -6.53 7.25
C PRO A 225 22.98 -5.30 6.78
N ALA A 226 22.57 -4.62 5.70
CA ALA A 226 23.14 -3.35 5.27
C ALA A 226 22.63 -2.15 6.08
N HIS A 227 21.62 -2.32 6.94
CA HIS A 227 21.17 -1.26 7.84
C HIS A 227 22.20 -0.98 8.94
N PRO A 228 22.30 0.28 9.42
CA PRO A 228 23.17 0.61 10.55
C PRO A 228 22.83 -0.21 11.81
N PRO A 229 23.80 -0.62 12.64
CA PRO A 229 23.55 -1.40 13.85
C PRO A 229 22.54 -0.76 14.82
N LEU A 230 22.54 0.57 14.95
CA LEU A 230 21.55 1.29 15.76
C LEU A 230 20.12 1.08 15.23
N ARG A 231 19.94 1.09 13.90
CA ARG A 231 18.64 0.85 13.27
C ARG A 231 18.20 -0.59 13.49
N LEU A 232 19.11 -1.56 13.32
CA LEU A 232 18.85 -2.97 13.60
C LEU A 232 18.39 -3.19 15.04
N GLY A 233 19.10 -2.58 16.01
CA GLY A 233 18.72 -2.63 17.43
C GLY A 233 17.32 -2.09 17.70
N ARG A 234 16.94 -0.97 17.08
CA ARG A 234 15.57 -0.43 17.20
C ARG A 234 14.50 -1.30 16.55
N GLN A 235 14.82 -2.00 15.45
CA GLN A 235 13.89 -2.95 14.83
C GLN A 235 13.64 -4.14 15.75
N LEU A 236 14.71 -4.68 16.35
CA LEU A 236 14.62 -5.76 17.32
C LEU A 236 13.82 -5.33 18.56
N GLU A 237 14.13 -4.16 19.12
CA GLU A 237 13.40 -3.59 20.26
C GLU A 237 11.92 -3.38 19.96
N ALA A 238 11.57 -2.79 18.81
CA ALA A 238 10.18 -2.57 18.39
C ALA A 238 9.40 -3.88 18.19
N ALA A 239 10.09 -4.98 17.88
CA ALA A 239 9.50 -6.31 17.77
C ALA A 239 9.57 -7.12 19.07
N GLY A 240 10.18 -6.59 20.14
CA GLY A 240 10.48 -7.37 21.35
C GLY A 240 11.40 -8.57 21.10
N ALA A 241 12.16 -8.56 19.99
CA ALA A 241 13.02 -9.65 19.58
C ALA A 241 14.36 -9.57 20.32
N ARG A 242 14.67 -10.62 21.10
CA ARG A 242 15.94 -10.73 21.85
C ARG A 242 17.04 -11.42 21.04
N PHE A 243 16.66 -12.27 20.09
CA PHE A 243 17.59 -13.11 19.35
C PHE A 243 17.71 -12.62 17.91
N ALA A 244 18.91 -12.66 17.34
CA ALA A 244 19.09 -12.40 15.92
C ALA A 244 20.23 -13.21 15.32
N VAL A 245 20.08 -13.57 14.06
CA VAL A 245 21.17 -14.02 13.20
C VAL A 245 21.61 -12.85 12.33
N LEU A 246 22.86 -12.41 12.50
CA LEU A 246 23.46 -11.30 11.76
C LEU A 246 24.82 -11.73 11.19
N PRO A 247 25.34 -11.07 10.13
CA PRO A 247 26.65 -11.38 9.60
C PRO A 247 27.75 -11.10 10.63
N SER A 248 28.88 -11.79 10.51
CA SER A 248 30.05 -11.58 11.37
C SER A 248 30.48 -10.11 11.36
N GLY A 249 30.72 -9.55 12.54
CA GLY A 249 31.15 -8.15 12.71
C GLY A 249 30.01 -7.13 12.86
N VAL A 250 28.76 -7.54 12.69
CA VAL A 250 27.60 -6.72 13.06
C VAL A 250 27.20 -7.06 14.48
N ASP A 251 27.53 -6.17 15.43
CA ASP A 251 27.13 -6.28 16.83
C ASP A 251 25.99 -5.31 17.13
N VAL A 252 24.94 -5.81 17.78
CA VAL A 252 23.76 -5.04 18.17
C VAL A 252 23.60 -5.17 19.69
N PRO A 253 23.83 -4.09 20.46
CA PRO A 253 23.75 -4.14 21.91
C PRO A 253 22.42 -4.68 22.42
N GLY A 254 22.48 -5.61 23.38
CA GLY A 254 21.29 -6.23 24.00
C GLY A 254 20.68 -7.38 23.20
N CYS A 255 21.19 -7.68 22.01
CA CYS A 255 20.78 -8.82 21.20
C CYS A 255 21.64 -10.05 21.49
N VAL A 256 21.00 -11.22 21.62
CA VAL A 256 21.71 -12.51 21.64
C VAL A 256 21.95 -12.94 20.19
N GLN A 257 23.20 -12.89 19.76
CA GLN A 257 23.55 -13.30 18.40
C GLN A 257 23.56 -14.83 18.28
N LEU A 258 22.74 -15.33 17.36
CA LEU A 258 22.61 -16.74 17.03
C LEU A 258 23.60 -17.11 15.93
N SER A 259 24.20 -18.29 16.04
CA SER A 259 24.99 -18.89 14.97
C SER A 259 24.09 -19.69 14.04
N LEU A 260 24.37 -19.62 12.72
CA LEU A 260 23.82 -20.57 11.76
C LEU A 260 24.67 -21.84 11.80
N ASP A 261 24.24 -22.81 12.59
CA ASP A 261 24.78 -24.15 12.52
C ASP A 261 24.06 -24.93 11.44
N THR A 262 24.70 -25.10 10.29
CA THR A 262 24.19 -25.90 9.16
C THR A 262 24.78 -27.31 9.13
N GLY A 263 25.51 -27.69 10.19
CA GLY A 263 26.08 -29.01 10.41
C GLY A 263 24.99 -30.04 10.67
N ALA A 264 24.25 -30.42 9.64
CA ALA A 264 23.28 -31.48 9.71
C ALA A 264 24.01 -32.83 9.81
N GLU A 265 23.84 -33.53 10.94
CA GLU A 265 24.13 -34.96 11.01
C GLU A 265 23.16 -35.73 10.10
N ALA A 266 23.61 -36.84 9.50
CA ALA A 266 22.79 -37.59 8.56
C ALA A 266 21.56 -38.25 9.24
N ALA A 267 20.43 -38.26 8.53
CA ALA A 267 19.17 -38.92 8.91
C ALA A 267 18.45 -38.36 10.15
N VAL A 268 18.35 -37.04 10.28
CA VAL A 268 17.41 -36.39 11.21
C VAL A 268 16.00 -36.43 10.61
N ALA A 269 15.00 -36.86 11.40
CA ALA A 269 13.61 -36.78 10.98
C ALA A 269 13.23 -35.31 10.65
N PRO A 270 12.37 -35.05 9.65
CA PRO A 270 11.91 -33.69 9.39
C PRO A 270 11.38 -33.05 10.68
N PRO A 271 11.76 -31.79 11.00
CA PRO A 271 11.32 -31.17 12.22
C PRO A 271 9.80 -31.01 12.22
N ASP A 272 9.21 -31.10 13.40
CA ASP A 272 7.83 -30.69 13.59
C ASP A 272 7.74 -29.15 13.59
N PHE A 273 6.54 -28.63 13.30
CA PHE A 273 6.25 -27.20 13.31
C PHE A 273 5.08 -26.95 14.25
N PRO A 274 5.32 -26.78 15.56
CA PRO A 274 4.28 -26.65 16.58
C PRO A 274 3.69 -25.23 16.61
N VAL A 275 3.40 -24.67 15.44
CA VAL A 275 2.82 -23.34 15.26
C VAL A 275 1.31 -23.43 15.11
N GLU A 276 0.60 -22.52 15.78
CA GLU A 276 -0.85 -22.37 15.65
C GLU A 276 -1.18 -21.27 14.64
N LEU A 277 -2.43 -21.29 14.16
CA LEU A 277 -2.93 -20.33 13.19
C LEU A 277 -3.00 -18.88 13.71
N ASP A 278 -3.29 -18.71 15.00
CA ASP A 278 -3.31 -17.40 15.66
C ASP A 278 -1.91 -16.91 16.11
N GLY A 279 -0.92 -17.81 16.11
CA GLY A 279 0.48 -17.49 16.39
C GLY A 279 1.11 -16.61 15.32
N VAL A 280 2.10 -15.81 15.71
CA VAL A 280 2.84 -14.93 14.78
C VAL A 280 3.74 -15.75 13.88
N ALA A 281 3.45 -15.75 12.57
CA ALA A 281 4.31 -16.37 11.57
C ALA A 281 5.56 -15.53 11.34
N TYR A 282 5.37 -14.22 11.20
CA TYR A 282 6.46 -13.27 11.04
C TYR A 282 6.03 -11.88 11.47
N ALA A 283 7.01 -11.05 11.77
CA ALA A 283 6.84 -9.61 11.91
C ALA A 283 7.64 -8.88 10.83
N LEU A 284 7.12 -7.77 10.34
CA LEU A 284 7.86 -6.88 9.44
C LEU A 284 7.98 -5.49 10.02
N SER A 285 9.21 -4.98 10.01
CA SER A 285 9.48 -3.62 10.41
C SER A 285 9.14 -2.67 9.27
N THR A 286 8.27 -1.70 9.54
CA THR A 286 7.96 -0.59 8.64
C THR A 286 8.45 0.73 9.24
N SER A 287 8.55 1.75 8.38
CA SER A 287 8.84 3.13 8.78
C SER A 287 7.77 3.62 9.74
N GLY A 288 8.17 4.42 10.74
CA GLY A 288 7.27 4.97 11.74
C GLY A 288 7.39 6.48 11.81
N SER A 289 6.24 7.16 11.81
CA SER A 289 6.15 8.64 11.82
C SER A 289 6.84 9.31 13.01
N THR A 290 7.15 8.59 14.08
CA THR A 290 7.87 9.09 15.26
C THR A 290 9.40 8.93 15.15
N GLY A 291 9.93 8.53 13.99
CA GLY A 291 11.35 8.20 13.83
C GLY A 291 11.77 6.87 14.45
N THR A 292 10.81 6.07 14.91
CA THR A 292 11.04 4.75 15.51
C THR A 292 10.33 3.70 14.65
N PRO A 293 11.01 2.60 14.27
CA PRO A 293 10.40 1.57 13.44
C PRO A 293 9.21 0.93 14.17
N LYS A 294 8.17 0.55 13.42
CA LYS A 294 7.02 -0.21 13.94
C LYS A 294 7.07 -1.63 13.39
N ALA A 295 6.73 -2.64 14.18
CA ALA A 295 6.71 -4.04 13.73
C ALA A 295 5.27 -4.53 13.56
N VAL A 296 4.88 -4.90 12.35
CA VAL A 296 3.55 -5.45 12.03
C VAL A 296 3.59 -6.96 12.25
N ALA A 297 2.77 -7.50 13.16
CA ALA A 297 2.69 -8.93 13.45
C ALA A 297 1.68 -9.65 12.56
N ILE A 298 2.15 -10.58 11.74
CA ILE A 298 1.31 -11.36 10.81
C ILE A 298 1.08 -12.77 11.35
N PRO A 299 -0.19 -13.17 11.57
CA PRO A 299 -0.49 -14.51 12.06
C PRO A 299 -0.37 -15.57 10.96
N HIS A 300 -0.15 -16.83 11.35
CA HIS A 300 -0.10 -17.96 10.42
C HIS A 300 -1.38 -18.11 9.60
N ALA A 301 -2.55 -17.80 10.17
CA ALA A 301 -3.84 -17.82 9.49
C ALA A 301 -3.88 -16.86 8.29
N ALA A 302 -3.37 -15.63 8.47
CA ALA A 302 -3.35 -14.62 7.43
C ALA A 302 -2.40 -15.00 6.30
N LEU A 303 -1.20 -15.48 6.64
CA LEU A 303 -0.25 -15.99 5.67
C LEU A 303 -0.83 -17.19 4.90
N ARG A 304 -1.48 -18.12 5.61
CA ARG A 304 -2.11 -19.29 5.02
C ARG A 304 -3.26 -18.94 4.08
N HIS A 305 -4.06 -17.94 4.42
CA HIS A 305 -5.11 -17.45 3.54
C HIS A 305 -4.50 -16.86 2.26
N CYS A 306 -3.53 -15.95 2.39
CA CYS A 306 -2.89 -15.30 1.26
C CYS A 306 -2.23 -16.32 0.31
N VAL A 307 -1.45 -17.26 0.85
CA VAL A 307 -0.81 -18.34 0.05
C VAL A 307 -1.86 -19.19 -0.67
N GLY A 308 -2.96 -19.56 0.00
CA GLY A 308 -4.04 -20.33 -0.61
C GLY A 308 -4.74 -19.59 -1.76
N ALA A 309 -5.02 -18.30 -1.56
CA ALA A 309 -5.64 -17.46 -2.57
C ALA A 309 -4.75 -17.29 -3.82
N ILE A 310 -3.45 -17.04 -3.63
CA ILE A 310 -2.51 -16.92 -4.75
C ILE A 310 -2.28 -18.28 -5.43
N ALA A 311 -2.14 -19.38 -4.68
CA ALA A 311 -2.01 -20.72 -5.25
C ALA A 311 -3.19 -21.10 -6.15
N HIS A 312 -4.41 -20.74 -5.74
CA HIS A 312 -5.60 -20.95 -6.55
C HIS A 312 -5.62 -20.10 -7.82
N LEU A 313 -5.20 -18.84 -7.71
CA LEU A 313 -5.14 -17.91 -8.83
C LEU A 313 -4.17 -18.38 -9.91
N ILE A 314 -2.96 -18.78 -9.52
CA ILE A 314 -1.97 -19.29 -10.48
C ILE A 314 -2.42 -20.64 -11.07
N GLY A 315 -3.06 -21.48 -10.25
CA GLY A 315 -3.60 -22.79 -10.65
C GLY A 315 -2.54 -23.83 -11.05
N ALA A 316 -1.25 -23.51 -10.93
CA ALA A 316 -0.16 -24.41 -11.23
C ALA A 316 0.03 -25.47 -10.13
N ASP A 317 0.13 -26.74 -10.53
CA ASP A 317 0.57 -27.81 -9.63
C ASP A 317 2.09 -27.73 -9.45
N ARG A 318 2.55 -27.62 -8.20
CA ARG A 318 3.97 -27.52 -7.83
C ARG A 318 4.72 -26.39 -8.56
N PRO A 319 4.30 -25.13 -8.38
CA PRO A 319 4.81 -23.97 -9.11
C PRO A 319 6.31 -23.72 -8.90
N ARG A 320 6.95 -23.21 -9.95
CA ARG A 320 8.32 -22.68 -9.95
C ARG A 320 8.25 -21.18 -9.78
N VAL A 321 8.65 -20.70 -8.60
CA VAL A 321 8.50 -19.30 -8.20
C VAL A 321 9.88 -18.70 -7.92
N THR A 322 10.13 -17.51 -8.43
CA THR A 322 11.37 -16.77 -8.16
C THR A 322 11.30 -16.09 -6.80
N CYS A 323 12.43 -16.01 -6.10
CA CYS A 323 12.58 -15.10 -4.97
C CYS A 323 13.54 -13.97 -5.33
N MET A 324 12.96 -12.80 -5.62
CA MET A 324 13.67 -11.58 -5.99
C MET A 324 13.52 -10.48 -4.94
N ALA A 325 12.38 -10.40 -4.27
CA ALA A 325 12.14 -9.38 -3.26
C ALA A 325 13.15 -9.47 -2.11
N THR A 326 13.48 -8.33 -1.51
CA THR A 326 14.27 -8.31 -0.26
C THR A 326 13.46 -8.96 0.86
N LEU A 327 14.13 -9.69 1.77
CA LEU A 327 13.43 -10.39 2.86
C LEU A 327 12.68 -9.43 3.80
N THR A 328 13.12 -8.16 3.86
CA THR A 328 12.46 -7.06 4.58
C THR A 328 11.18 -6.55 3.90
N PHE A 329 10.80 -7.10 2.75
CA PHE A 329 9.55 -6.79 2.06
C PHE A 329 8.65 -8.03 2.04
N ASP A 330 7.39 -7.86 2.40
CA ASP A 330 6.40 -8.94 2.54
C ASP A 330 6.20 -9.75 1.26
N MET A 331 6.38 -9.15 0.08
CA MET A 331 6.42 -9.83 -1.21
C MET A 331 7.31 -11.09 -1.19
N SER A 332 8.48 -11.03 -0.53
CA SER A 332 9.40 -12.17 -0.41
C SER A 332 8.80 -13.36 0.35
N THR A 333 7.91 -13.09 1.30
CA THR A 333 7.21 -14.14 2.05
C THR A 333 6.30 -14.95 1.11
N MET A 334 5.61 -14.29 0.19
CA MET A 334 4.86 -15.00 -0.86
C MET A 334 5.78 -15.79 -1.80
N GLU A 335 6.87 -15.17 -2.26
CA GLU A 335 7.84 -15.84 -3.14
C GLU A 335 8.39 -17.13 -2.52
N ILE A 336 8.70 -17.11 -1.22
CA ILE A 336 9.31 -18.23 -0.50
C ILE A 336 8.27 -19.30 -0.19
N PHE A 337 7.16 -18.93 0.45
CA PHE A 337 6.29 -19.92 1.08
C PHE A 337 5.23 -20.49 0.14
N LEU A 338 4.86 -19.80 -0.92
CA LEU A 338 3.94 -20.33 -1.94
C LEU A 338 4.46 -21.62 -2.59
N PRO A 339 5.66 -21.66 -3.21
CA PRO A 339 6.17 -22.91 -3.80
C PRO A 339 6.40 -23.97 -2.73
N LEU A 340 6.95 -23.61 -1.57
CA LEU A 340 7.25 -24.59 -0.53
C LEU A 340 5.99 -25.25 0.06
N ALA A 341 4.91 -24.49 0.28
CA ALA A 341 3.66 -25.02 0.82
C ALA A 341 2.89 -25.88 -0.20
N THR A 342 3.14 -25.69 -1.49
CA THR A 342 2.48 -26.42 -2.58
C THR A 342 3.33 -27.57 -3.12
N GLY A 343 4.51 -27.85 -2.55
CA GLY A 343 5.42 -28.90 -3.04
C GLY A 343 6.15 -28.53 -4.34
N GLY A 344 6.10 -27.24 -4.71
CA GLY A 344 6.80 -26.63 -5.83
C GLY A 344 8.27 -26.34 -5.56
N ARG A 345 8.83 -25.45 -6.37
CA ARG A 345 10.26 -25.10 -6.37
C ARG A 345 10.46 -23.60 -6.18
N LEU A 346 11.26 -23.24 -5.18
CA LEU A 346 11.75 -21.89 -4.95
C LEU A 346 13.07 -21.67 -5.70
N LEU A 347 13.14 -20.63 -6.53
CA LEU A 347 14.35 -20.24 -7.25
C LEU A 347 14.90 -18.95 -6.67
N LEU A 348 15.98 -19.04 -5.89
CA LEU A 348 16.62 -17.87 -5.28
C LEU A 348 17.43 -17.11 -6.33
N VAL A 349 17.10 -15.84 -6.55
CA VAL A 349 17.82 -14.98 -7.49
C VAL A 349 19.00 -14.31 -6.78
N GLY A 350 20.20 -14.53 -7.31
CA GLY A 350 21.44 -13.95 -6.77
C GLY A 350 21.45 -12.42 -6.81
N GLU A 351 22.15 -11.79 -5.87
CA GLU A 351 22.29 -10.33 -5.83
C GLU A 351 22.97 -9.75 -7.07
N ASP A 352 23.90 -10.49 -7.68
CA ASP A 352 24.60 -10.08 -8.88
C ASP A 352 23.65 -9.97 -10.08
N LEU A 353 22.67 -10.88 -10.20
CA LEU A 353 21.63 -10.82 -11.22
C LEU A 353 20.70 -9.63 -10.97
N GLN A 354 20.32 -9.36 -9.72
CA GLN A 354 19.40 -8.24 -9.42
C GLN A 354 19.98 -6.86 -9.72
N ARG A 355 21.31 -6.72 -9.70
CA ARG A 355 22.00 -5.46 -10.03
C ARG A 355 22.18 -5.25 -11.53
N ASP A 356 21.89 -6.25 -12.35
CA ASP A 356 22.08 -6.23 -13.80
C ASP A 356 20.77 -6.66 -14.49
N PRO A 357 19.95 -5.68 -14.93
CA PRO A 357 18.64 -5.96 -15.52
C PRO A 357 18.69 -6.83 -16.79
N GLU A 358 19.76 -6.74 -17.57
CA GLU A 358 19.95 -7.54 -18.79
C GLU A 358 20.25 -8.99 -18.44
N ARG A 359 21.18 -9.22 -17.50
CA ARG A 359 21.46 -10.58 -16.99
C ARG A 359 20.25 -11.18 -16.29
N LEU A 360 19.47 -10.38 -15.56
CA LEU A 360 18.21 -10.82 -14.95
C LEU A 360 17.20 -11.23 -16.01
N ALA A 361 16.99 -10.43 -17.04
CA ALA A 361 16.07 -10.74 -18.13
C ALA A 361 16.45 -12.03 -18.87
N ALA A 362 17.74 -12.22 -19.16
CA ALA A 362 18.25 -13.46 -19.75
C ALA A 362 18.04 -14.67 -18.81
N TRP A 363 18.24 -14.48 -17.51
CA TRP A 363 18.03 -15.53 -16.51
C TRP A 363 16.55 -15.94 -16.40
N LEU A 364 15.63 -14.98 -16.44
CA LEU A 364 14.18 -15.21 -16.43
C LEU A 364 13.75 -15.94 -17.71
N SER A 365 14.15 -15.44 -18.87
CA SER A 365 13.77 -15.97 -20.20
C SER A 365 14.26 -17.41 -20.44
N GLY A 366 15.38 -17.80 -19.81
CA GLY A 366 15.95 -19.14 -19.96
C GLY A 366 15.24 -20.23 -19.15
N ARG A 367 14.13 -19.95 -18.47
CA ARG A 367 13.49 -20.86 -17.51
C ARG A 367 11.98 -20.90 -17.69
N ARG A 368 11.40 -22.07 -17.47
CA ARG A 368 9.96 -22.21 -17.26
C ARG A 368 9.63 -21.77 -15.84
N LEU A 369 8.87 -20.69 -15.72
CA LEU A 369 8.43 -20.07 -14.46
C LEU A 369 6.91 -20.06 -14.44
N ASP A 370 6.31 -20.32 -13.28
CA ASP A 370 4.85 -20.29 -13.12
C ASP A 370 4.40 -18.96 -12.50
N LEU A 371 5.20 -18.41 -11.59
CA LEU A 371 4.97 -17.08 -11.01
C LEU A 371 6.28 -16.30 -10.90
N VAL A 372 6.25 -15.05 -11.36
CA VAL A 372 7.30 -14.06 -11.14
C VAL A 372 6.66 -12.80 -10.60
N GLN A 373 7.21 -12.22 -9.54
CA GLN A 373 6.71 -10.95 -9.02
C GLN A 373 7.82 -9.97 -8.77
N ALA A 374 7.52 -8.69 -8.99
CA ALA A 374 8.42 -7.59 -8.69
C ALA A 374 7.64 -6.29 -8.57
N THR A 375 8.34 -5.23 -8.16
CA THR A 375 7.78 -3.88 -8.20
C THR A 375 7.73 -3.34 -9.63
N PRO A 376 6.81 -2.42 -9.95
CA PRO A 376 6.85 -1.68 -11.22
C PRO A 376 8.21 -1.05 -11.51
N THR A 377 8.94 -0.57 -10.49
CA THR A 377 10.32 -0.07 -10.64
C THR A 377 11.27 -1.14 -11.17
N THR A 378 11.27 -2.33 -10.57
CA THR A 378 12.10 -3.45 -11.05
C THR A 378 11.72 -3.85 -12.48
N TRP A 379 10.42 -3.98 -12.76
CA TRP A 379 9.94 -4.34 -14.09
C TRP A 379 10.34 -3.32 -15.16
N ARG A 380 10.28 -2.02 -14.87
CA ARG A 380 10.69 -0.98 -15.81
C ARG A 380 12.16 -1.07 -16.20
N MET A 381 13.01 -1.56 -15.30
CA MET A 381 14.43 -1.81 -15.59
C MET A 381 14.63 -3.07 -16.42
N THR A 382 13.85 -4.12 -16.18
CA THR A 382 14.07 -5.46 -16.78
C THR A 382 13.31 -5.68 -18.10
N VAL A 383 12.09 -5.16 -18.24
CA VAL A 383 11.22 -5.32 -19.42
C VAL A 383 11.88 -4.92 -20.75
N PRO A 384 12.71 -3.86 -20.84
CA PRO A 384 13.40 -3.52 -22.09
C PRO A 384 14.31 -4.64 -22.64
N TYR A 385 14.73 -5.58 -21.79
CA TYR A 385 15.63 -6.69 -22.14
C TYR A 385 14.90 -8.03 -22.25
N LEU A 386 13.58 -8.08 -22.03
CA LEU A 386 12.78 -9.29 -22.18
C LEU A 386 12.28 -9.42 -23.62
N GLU A 387 12.56 -10.57 -24.23
CA GLU A 387 12.09 -10.87 -25.59
C GLU A 387 10.59 -11.15 -25.61
N PRO A 388 9.90 -10.88 -26.74
CA PRO A 388 8.51 -11.28 -26.91
C PRO A 388 8.31 -12.79 -26.68
N GLY A 389 7.28 -13.16 -25.93
CA GLY A 389 7.00 -14.57 -25.59
C GLY A 389 7.95 -15.24 -24.59
N SER A 390 8.97 -14.54 -24.08
CA SER A 390 9.98 -15.10 -23.14
C SER A 390 9.41 -15.61 -21.81
N LEU A 391 8.23 -15.12 -21.41
CA LEU A 391 7.53 -15.52 -20.18
C LEU A 391 6.16 -16.13 -20.49
N ALA A 392 6.00 -16.74 -21.68
CA ALA A 392 4.76 -17.36 -22.10
C ALA A 392 4.22 -18.36 -21.07
N GLY A 393 3.00 -18.12 -20.59
CA GLY A 393 2.31 -18.98 -19.62
C GLY A 393 2.68 -18.74 -18.15
N ALA A 394 3.60 -17.82 -17.85
CA ALA A 394 3.85 -17.38 -16.48
C ALA A 394 2.81 -16.35 -16.03
N ASP A 395 2.46 -16.37 -14.74
CA ASP A 395 1.84 -15.23 -14.09
C ASP A 395 2.92 -14.23 -13.68
N VAL A 396 2.70 -12.95 -14.01
CA VAL A 396 3.53 -11.85 -13.56
C VAL A 396 2.72 -10.93 -12.67
N ILE A 397 3.12 -10.78 -11.41
CA ILE A 397 2.53 -9.79 -10.50
C ILE A 397 3.45 -8.56 -10.43
N ALA A 398 2.89 -7.40 -10.74
CA ALA A 398 3.50 -6.10 -10.47
C ALA A 398 2.80 -5.48 -9.26
N GLY A 399 3.51 -5.27 -8.16
CA GLY A 399 2.91 -4.82 -6.90
C GLY A 399 3.77 -3.85 -6.11
N GLY A 400 3.16 -3.19 -5.12
CA GLY A 400 3.84 -2.23 -4.25
C GLY A 400 3.89 -0.79 -4.79
N GLU A 401 3.67 -0.55 -6.08
CA GLU A 401 3.56 0.79 -6.69
C GLU A 401 2.41 0.83 -7.70
N ALA A 402 2.04 2.02 -8.17
CA ALA A 402 1.08 2.14 -9.27
C ALA A 402 1.67 1.53 -10.55
N LEU A 403 0.90 0.68 -11.22
CA LEU A 403 1.27 0.08 -12.51
C LEU A 403 0.77 0.99 -13.65
N SER A 404 1.68 1.50 -14.47
CA SER A 404 1.32 2.25 -15.67
C SER A 404 0.85 1.32 -16.80
N ALA A 405 -0.10 1.78 -17.64
CA ALA A 405 -0.56 1.05 -18.81
C ALA A 405 0.60 0.66 -19.76
N ALA A 406 1.57 1.56 -19.99
CA ALA A 406 2.73 1.31 -20.84
C ALA A 406 3.61 0.14 -20.33
N LEU A 407 3.87 0.10 -19.03
CA LEU A 407 4.64 -1.00 -18.42
C LEU A 407 3.85 -2.32 -18.46
N ALA A 408 2.54 -2.28 -18.21
CA ALA A 408 1.69 -3.46 -18.31
C ALA A 408 1.67 -4.04 -19.74
N ALA A 409 1.54 -3.19 -20.76
CA ALA A 409 1.64 -3.60 -22.15
C ALA A 409 3.02 -4.17 -22.49
N GLY A 410 4.09 -3.59 -21.93
CA GLY A 410 5.45 -4.13 -22.02
C GLY A 410 5.56 -5.56 -21.48
N LEU A 411 4.97 -5.82 -20.31
CA LEU A 411 4.91 -7.14 -19.71
C LEU A 411 4.05 -8.12 -20.52
N GLN A 412 2.89 -7.69 -21.02
CA GLN A 412 2.00 -8.55 -21.84
C GLN A 412 2.69 -9.03 -23.12
N ARG A 413 3.55 -8.21 -23.75
CA ARG A 413 4.36 -8.63 -24.92
C ARG A 413 5.27 -9.83 -24.64
N THR A 414 5.66 -10.06 -23.38
CA THR A 414 6.45 -11.24 -22.99
C THR A 414 5.64 -12.54 -22.99
N GLY A 415 4.33 -12.49 -23.24
CA GLY A 415 3.42 -13.64 -23.21
C GLY A 415 2.94 -14.03 -21.81
N ALA A 416 3.29 -13.24 -20.78
CA ALA A 416 2.84 -13.44 -19.41
C ALA A 416 1.39 -12.99 -19.21
N ARG A 417 0.70 -13.63 -18.26
CA ARG A 417 -0.55 -13.11 -17.68
C ARG A 417 -0.19 -12.06 -16.63
N VAL A 418 -0.56 -10.81 -16.88
CA VAL A 418 -0.12 -9.67 -16.04
C VAL A 418 -1.18 -9.35 -14.99
N TRP A 419 -0.73 -9.21 -13.75
CA TRP A 419 -1.54 -8.89 -12.59
C TRP A 419 -1.02 -7.62 -11.91
N ASN A 420 -1.91 -6.68 -11.60
CA ASN A 420 -1.61 -5.56 -10.70
C ASN A 420 -1.97 -5.97 -9.26
N GLY A 421 -0.97 -5.99 -8.37
CA GLY A 421 -1.10 -6.44 -6.98
C GLY A 421 -1.11 -5.29 -5.98
N TYR A 422 -2.13 -5.28 -5.13
CA TYR A 422 -2.28 -4.31 -4.05
C TYR A 422 -2.53 -5.01 -2.71
N GLY A 423 -1.80 -4.55 -1.71
CA GLY A 423 -2.00 -4.90 -0.31
C GLY A 423 -0.99 -4.13 0.56
N PRO A 424 -1.43 -3.47 1.64
CA PRO A 424 -0.51 -3.02 2.68
C PRO A 424 -0.01 -4.20 3.52
N THR A 425 1.13 -4.04 4.18
CA THR A 425 1.71 -5.07 5.05
C THR A 425 0.75 -5.48 6.17
N GLU A 426 -0.02 -4.53 6.70
CA GLU A 426 -1.07 -4.75 7.71
C GLU A 426 -2.21 -5.69 7.27
N THR A 427 -2.30 -6.02 5.98
CA THR A 427 -3.29 -6.97 5.43
C THR A 427 -2.63 -8.11 4.66
N THR A 428 -1.38 -8.43 4.97
CA THR A 428 -0.65 -9.58 4.46
C THR A 428 -0.51 -9.60 2.93
N ILE A 429 0.51 -8.92 2.44
CA ILE A 429 1.06 -9.02 1.07
C ILE A 429 0.13 -8.50 -0.02
N TYR A 430 -0.90 -9.26 -0.41
CA TYR A 430 -1.88 -8.88 -1.42
C TYR A 430 -3.29 -9.17 -0.93
N THR A 431 -4.17 -8.19 -1.03
CA THR A 431 -5.60 -8.32 -0.72
C THR A 431 -6.50 -8.00 -1.90
N VAL A 432 -5.98 -7.28 -2.89
CA VAL A 432 -6.69 -6.88 -4.11
C VAL A 432 -5.80 -7.19 -5.31
N LEU A 433 -6.36 -7.82 -6.34
CA LEU A 433 -5.67 -8.13 -7.59
C LEU A 433 -6.50 -7.74 -8.80
N HIS A 434 -5.81 -7.26 -9.83
CA HIS A 434 -6.40 -7.01 -11.15
C HIS A 434 -5.68 -7.84 -12.21
N HIS A 435 -6.39 -8.74 -12.89
CA HIS A 435 -5.91 -9.29 -14.15
C HIS A 435 -5.98 -8.19 -15.21
N VAL A 436 -4.82 -7.75 -15.71
CA VAL A 436 -4.75 -6.62 -16.64
C VAL A 436 -5.19 -7.10 -18.03
N PRO A 437 -6.29 -6.56 -18.60
CA PRO A 437 -6.72 -6.89 -19.96
C PRO A 437 -5.72 -6.36 -20.99
N ASP A 438 -5.74 -6.93 -22.20
CA ASP A 438 -5.01 -6.41 -23.37
C ASP A 438 -6.03 -5.80 -24.35
N PRO A 439 -5.98 -4.47 -24.61
CA PRO A 439 -5.02 -3.50 -24.10
C PRO A 439 -5.28 -3.11 -22.63
N PRO A 440 -4.25 -2.68 -21.87
CA PRO A 440 -4.41 -2.18 -20.51
C PRO A 440 -5.24 -0.90 -20.44
N ALA A 441 -6.04 -0.76 -19.37
CA ALA A 441 -6.68 0.50 -19.02
C ALA A 441 -5.65 1.52 -18.49
N ASP A 442 -5.93 2.81 -18.65
CA ASP A 442 -5.11 3.91 -18.10
C ASP A 442 -5.99 4.89 -17.29
N PRO A 443 -5.74 5.07 -15.97
CA PRO A 443 -4.81 4.31 -15.14
C PRO A 443 -5.27 2.86 -14.91
N VAL A 444 -4.30 1.96 -14.66
CA VAL A 444 -4.57 0.55 -14.35
C VAL A 444 -5.19 0.45 -12.95
N PRO A 445 -6.41 -0.10 -12.78
CA PRO A 445 -7.02 -0.26 -11.46
C PRO A 445 -6.26 -1.28 -10.60
N ILE A 446 -6.41 -1.20 -9.27
CA ILE A 446 -5.83 -2.18 -8.34
C ILE A 446 -6.64 -3.49 -8.30
N GLY A 447 -7.90 -3.46 -8.77
CA GLY A 447 -8.67 -4.65 -9.08
C GLY A 447 -9.75 -5.00 -8.06
N ARG A 448 -9.96 -6.29 -7.81
CA ARG A 448 -11.00 -6.79 -6.91
C ARG A 448 -10.39 -7.47 -5.68
N PRO A 449 -11.07 -7.45 -4.53
CA PRO A 449 -10.63 -8.18 -3.35
C PRO A 449 -10.44 -9.67 -3.66
N LEU A 450 -9.40 -10.28 -3.08
CA LEU A 450 -9.21 -11.73 -3.10
C LEU A 450 -10.41 -12.44 -2.46
N PRO A 451 -10.68 -13.71 -2.82
CA PRO A 451 -11.76 -14.47 -2.19
C PRO A 451 -11.62 -14.51 -0.66
N GLY A 452 -12.69 -14.18 0.07
CA GLY A 452 -12.72 -14.08 1.54
C GLY A 452 -12.27 -12.73 2.11
N ILE A 453 -11.71 -11.83 1.29
CA ILE A 453 -11.41 -10.45 1.68
C ILE A 453 -12.61 -9.57 1.41
N ARG A 454 -12.90 -8.66 2.34
CA ARG A 454 -13.94 -7.64 2.18
C ARG A 454 -13.28 -6.26 2.11
N ALA A 455 -13.68 -5.47 1.13
CA ALA A 455 -13.25 -4.10 0.96
C ALA A 455 -14.46 -3.16 1.00
N ALA A 456 -14.29 -2.01 1.60
CA ALA A 456 -15.23 -0.90 1.47
C ALA A 456 -14.45 0.39 1.21
N VAL A 457 -15.09 1.31 0.48
CA VAL A 457 -14.60 2.67 0.31
C VAL A 457 -15.52 3.54 1.16
N LEU A 458 -14.96 4.27 2.13
CA LEU A 458 -15.72 5.06 3.09
C LEU A 458 -15.55 6.55 2.82
N ASP A 459 -16.65 7.29 2.88
CA ASP A 459 -16.63 8.75 2.87
C ASP A 459 -16.12 9.33 4.20
N GLN A 460 -15.99 10.65 4.27
CA GLN A 460 -15.53 11.38 5.46
C GLN A 460 -16.43 11.25 6.70
N TRP A 461 -17.60 10.61 6.57
CA TRP A 461 -18.52 10.32 7.68
C TRP A 461 -18.58 8.82 8.00
N ASP A 462 -17.60 8.04 7.52
CA ASP A 462 -17.51 6.59 7.67
C ASP A 462 -18.71 5.83 7.09
N ARG A 463 -19.30 6.37 6.01
CA ARG A 463 -20.37 5.69 5.25
C ARG A 463 -19.83 5.16 3.94
N ALA A 464 -20.45 4.12 3.39
CA ALA A 464 -20.02 3.57 2.10
C ALA A 464 -20.14 4.63 0.98
N ALA A 465 -19.05 4.87 0.27
CA ALA A 465 -18.97 5.79 -0.84
C ALA A 465 -19.58 5.14 -2.11
N PRO A 466 -20.47 5.83 -2.84
CA PRO A 466 -21.06 5.32 -4.07
C PRO A 466 -20.01 5.05 -5.16
N VAL A 467 -20.38 4.27 -6.17
CA VAL A 467 -19.50 3.96 -7.29
C VAL A 467 -19.04 5.25 -7.98
N GLY A 468 -17.72 5.37 -8.18
CA GLY A 468 -17.06 6.56 -8.73
C GLY A 468 -16.71 7.64 -7.70
N GLN A 469 -17.27 7.60 -6.49
CA GLN A 469 -16.88 8.52 -5.42
C GLN A 469 -15.58 8.06 -4.76
N ILE A 470 -14.66 9.02 -4.55
CA ILE A 470 -13.42 8.78 -3.82
C ILE A 470 -13.69 8.80 -2.32
N GLY A 471 -13.19 7.79 -1.64
CA GLY A 471 -13.16 7.70 -0.18
C GLY A 471 -11.95 6.91 0.30
N GLU A 472 -11.86 6.68 1.60
CA GLU A 472 -10.80 5.86 2.19
C GLU A 472 -11.09 4.38 1.99
N LEU A 473 -10.12 3.61 1.50
CA LEU A 473 -10.20 2.16 1.44
C LEU A 473 -10.03 1.55 2.83
N VAL A 474 -10.99 0.72 3.23
CA VAL A 474 -10.90 -0.14 4.41
C VAL A 474 -10.96 -1.60 4.00
N LEU A 475 -10.20 -2.45 4.69
CA LEU A 475 -10.06 -3.87 4.38
C LEU A 475 -10.43 -4.72 5.60
N SER A 476 -11.12 -5.83 5.38
CA SER A 476 -11.49 -6.83 6.39
C SER A 476 -11.25 -8.24 5.86
N GLY A 477 -11.15 -9.18 6.78
CA GLY A 477 -11.09 -10.61 6.49
C GLY A 477 -9.89 -11.31 7.13
N PRO A 478 -9.65 -12.56 6.74
CA PRO A 478 -8.67 -13.45 7.38
C PRO A 478 -7.21 -13.00 7.21
N GLN A 479 -6.92 -12.06 6.31
CA GLN A 479 -5.56 -11.57 6.06
C GLN A 479 -5.11 -10.39 6.94
N LEU A 480 -5.96 -9.92 7.85
CA LEU A 480 -5.57 -8.84 8.76
C LEU A 480 -4.42 -9.27 9.69
N ALA A 481 -3.45 -8.37 9.85
CA ALA A 481 -2.43 -8.49 10.88
C ALA A 481 -3.06 -8.46 12.29
N LEU A 482 -2.35 -9.02 13.27
CA LEU A 482 -2.73 -8.90 14.68
C LEU A 482 -2.65 -7.44 15.14
N GLY A 483 -1.71 -6.68 14.58
CA GLY A 483 -1.48 -5.27 14.91
C GLY A 483 0.00 -4.93 14.91
N TYR A 484 0.34 -3.86 15.60
CA TYR A 484 1.73 -3.47 15.85
C TYR A 484 2.22 -4.07 17.18
N VAL A 485 3.35 -4.77 17.16
CA VAL A 485 3.93 -5.44 18.33
C VAL A 485 4.16 -4.41 19.45
N GLY A 486 3.65 -4.71 20.64
CA GLY A 486 3.85 -3.87 21.83
C GLY A 486 3.18 -2.48 21.78
N ASP A 487 2.38 -2.17 20.76
CA ASP A 487 1.76 -0.85 20.57
C ASP A 487 0.23 -0.97 20.36
N PRO A 488 -0.53 -1.22 21.45
CA PRO A 488 -1.99 -1.36 21.37
C PRO A 488 -2.69 -0.07 20.98
N ALA A 489 -2.13 1.10 21.33
CA ALA A 489 -2.73 2.40 21.00
C ALA A 489 -2.69 2.65 19.48
N ARG A 490 -1.53 2.44 18.84
CA ARG A 490 -1.42 2.54 17.38
C ARG A 490 -2.25 1.48 16.69
N THR A 491 -2.28 0.27 17.24
CA THR A 491 -3.12 -0.82 16.71
C THR A 491 -4.58 -0.41 16.70
N ALA A 492 -5.14 0.05 17.82
CA ALA A 492 -6.54 0.47 17.91
C ALA A 492 -6.88 1.68 17.03
N ALA A 493 -5.89 2.54 16.71
CA ALA A 493 -6.10 3.70 15.85
C ALA A 493 -6.41 3.31 14.39
N VAL A 494 -5.85 2.21 13.88
CA VAL A 494 -6.00 1.80 12.47
C VAL A 494 -6.71 0.46 12.29
N PHE A 495 -6.71 -0.40 13.30
CA PHE A 495 -7.52 -1.62 13.34
C PHE A 495 -8.75 -1.38 14.20
N GLN A 496 -9.89 -1.18 13.56
CA GLN A 496 -11.14 -0.72 14.19
C GLN A 496 -12.25 -1.76 14.01
N GLU A 497 -13.27 -1.71 14.85
CA GLU A 497 -14.50 -2.49 14.64
C GLU A 497 -15.47 -1.68 13.78
N HIS A 498 -15.88 -2.25 12.65
CA HIS A 498 -16.83 -1.64 11.73
C HIS A 498 -18.18 -2.35 11.76
N PRO A 499 -19.32 -1.62 11.81
CA PRO A 499 -20.65 -2.20 11.70
C PRO A 499 -20.81 -3.00 10.39
N GLY A 500 -20.97 -4.32 10.49
CA GLY A 500 -21.22 -5.19 9.33
C GLY A 500 -19.98 -5.77 8.63
N LEU A 501 -18.77 -5.22 8.84
CA LEU A 501 -17.51 -5.82 8.34
C LEU A 501 -16.67 -6.48 9.45
N GLY A 502 -17.02 -6.26 10.72
CA GLY A 502 -16.23 -6.70 11.87
C GLY A 502 -14.93 -5.90 11.98
N ARG A 503 -13.85 -6.55 12.40
CA ARG A 503 -12.53 -5.92 12.46
C ARG A 503 -12.06 -5.51 11.06
N VAL A 504 -11.71 -4.23 10.90
CA VAL A 504 -11.19 -3.64 9.66
C VAL A 504 -9.82 -3.02 9.89
N TYR A 505 -9.03 -2.91 8.83
CA TYR A 505 -7.85 -2.05 8.77
C TYR A 505 -8.13 -0.83 7.89
N ARG A 506 -7.94 0.37 8.45
CA ARG A 506 -8.00 1.66 7.74
C ARG A 506 -6.67 1.90 7.02
N THR A 507 -6.69 1.85 5.70
CA THR A 507 -5.44 1.86 4.90
C THR A 507 -4.80 3.23 4.80
N GLY A 508 -5.59 4.30 4.93
CA GLY A 508 -5.24 5.65 4.54
C GLY A 508 -5.08 5.85 3.02
N ASP A 509 -5.39 4.84 2.19
CA ASP A 509 -5.39 4.97 0.74
C ASP A 509 -6.74 5.48 0.25
N LEU A 510 -6.71 6.40 -0.71
CA LEU A 510 -7.89 6.96 -1.37
C LEU A 510 -8.23 6.13 -2.61
N CYS A 511 -9.43 5.57 -2.63
CA CYS A 511 -9.91 4.71 -3.71
C CYS A 511 -11.34 5.07 -4.14
N ALA A 512 -11.75 4.57 -5.29
CA ALA A 512 -13.13 4.61 -5.77
C ALA A 512 -13.50 3.28 -6.43
N TRP A 513 -14.72 2.79 -6.19
CA TRP A 513 -15.27 1.69 -6.96
C TRP A 513 -15.55 2.12 -8.39
N ARG A 514 -15.27 1.24 -9.36
CA ARG A 514 -15.63 1.39 -10.77
C ARG A 514 -16.89 0.58 -11.06
N GLN A 515 -17.57 0.93 -12.15
CA GLN A 515 -18.80 0.25 -12.58
C GLN A 515 -18.62 -1.25 -12.85
N ASP A 516 -17.40 -1.66 -13.20
CA ASP A 516 -17.03 -3.06 -13.37
C ASP A 516 -16.68 -3.76 -12.04
N GLY A 517 -16.91 -3.13 -10.90
CA GLY A 517 -16.60 -3.65 -9.57
C GLY A 517 -15.11 -3.70 -9.24
N THR A 518 -14.23 -3.07 -10.03
CA THR A 518 -12.80 -2.93 -9.68
C THR A 518 -12.54 -1.64 -8.90
N LEU A 519 -11.48 -1.61 -8.09
CA LEU A 519 -11.06 -0.45 -7.33
C LEU A 519 -10.02 0.36 -8.12
N ALA A 520 -10.24 1.67 -8.25
CA ALA A 520 -9.24 2.64 -8.69
C ALA A 520 -8.50 3.23 -7.49
N TYR A 521 -7.18 3.38 -7.59
CA TYR A 521 -6.34 4.05 -6.59
C TYR A 521 -6.09 5.50 -6.97
N HIS A 522 -6.24 6.43 -6.02
CA HIS A 522 -6.17 7.87 -6.23
C HIS A 522 -5.13 8.59 -5.35
N GLY A 523 -4.44 7.88 -4.46
CA GLY A 523 -3.41 8.47 -3.59
C GLY A 523 -3.60 8.08 -2.13
N ARG A 524 -3.06 8.89 -1.23
CA ARG A 524 -3.17 8.74 0.23
C ARG A 524 -3.75 9.98 0.88
N VAL A 525 -4.36 9.79 2.05
CA VAL A 525 -4.81 10.89 2.92
C VAL A 525 -3.65 11.54 3.67
N ASP A 526 -2.56 10.78 3.89
CA ASP A 526 -1.36 11.22 4.60
C ASP A 526 -0.20 11.53 3.65
N HIS A 527 0.95 11.91 4.20
CA HIS A 527 2.16 12.24 3.45
C HIS A 527 3.06 11.03 3.14
N GLN A 528 2.57 9.80 3.35
CA GLN A 528 3.37 8.63 3.03
C GLN A 528 3.57 8.50 1.53
N VAL A 529 4.81 8.19 1.17
CA VAL A 529 5.22 8.06 -0.21
C VAL A 529 5.76 6.67 -0.48
N LYS A 530 5.57 6.20 -1.71
CA LYS A 530 6.23 5.01 -2.22
C LYS A 530 7.48 5.44 -3.00
N LEU A 531 8.65 5.10 -2.48
CA LEU A 531 9.95 5.32 -3.12
C LEU A 531 10.53 3.97 -3.51
N ARG A 532 10.63 3.71 -4.83
CA ARG A 532 11.21 2.47 -5.38
C ARG A 532 10.54 1.21 -4.79
N GLY A 533 9.22 1.25 -4.67
CA GLY A 533 8.40 0.17 -4.08
C GLY A 533 8.39 0.07 -2.56
N GLN A 534 9.18 0.88 -1.84
CA GLN A 534 9.18 0.90 -0.38
C GLN A 534 8.26 1.99 0.16
N ARG A 535 7.50 1.67 1.21
CA ARG A 535 6.65 2.62 1.95
C ARG A 535 7.52 3.45 2.89
N VAL A 536 7.51 4.77 2.70
CA VAL A 536 8.33 5.72 3.45
C VAL A 536 7.44 6.74 4.14
N GLU A 537 7.56 6.82 5.47
CA GLU A 537 7.06 7.92 6.29
C GLU A 537 8.11 9.04 6.22
N LEU A 538 7.79 10.18 5.61
CA LEU A 538 8.72 11.31 5.52
C LEU A 538 9.08 11.85 6.90
N GLU A 539 8.14 11.75 7.83
CA GLU A 539 8.26 12.09 9.23
C GLU A 539 9.29 11.22 9.96
N GLU A 540 9.59 9.98 9.51
CA GLU A 540 10.71 9.20 10.09
C GLU A 540 12.04 9.93 9.87
N ILE A 541 12.25 10.45 8.66
CA ILE A 541 13.48 11.16 8.27
C ILE A 541 13.56 12.49 9.02
N GLU A 542 12.45 13.21 9.12
CA GLU A 542 12.34 14.48 9.85
C GLU A 542 12.64 14.28 11.33
N ALA A 543 12.01 13.31 11.97
CA ALA A 543 12.22 13.01 13.38
C ALA A 543 13.68 12.58 13.67
N VAL A 544 14.31 11.82 12.77
CA VAL A 544 15.73 11.47 12.91
C VAL A 544 16.62 12.71 12.76
N ALA A 545 16.34 13.60 11.80
CA ALA A 545 17.08 14.86 11.65
C ALA A 545 16.97 15.74 12.90
N GLU A 546 15.76 15.84 13.47
CA GLU A 546 15.47 16.62 14.68
C GLU A 546 16.08 16.05 15.96
N ARG A 547 16.57 14.79 15.95
CA ARG A 547 17.40 14.27 17.04
C ARG A 547 18.78 14.92 17.11
N HIS A 548 19.23 15.56 16.04
CA HIS A 548 20.50 16.27 16.06
C HIS A 548 20.35 17.59 16.82
N ARG A 549 21.17 17.80 17.86
CA ARG A 549 21.04 18.92 18.82
C ARG A 549 20.99 20.34 18.23
N GLN A 550 21.51 20.53 17.01
CA GLN A 550 21.55 21.82 16.31
C GLN A 550 20.36 22.03 15.35
N VAL A 551 19.55 21.00 15.10
CA VAL A 551 18.37 21.09 14.23
C VAL A 551 17.18 21.57 15.05
N VAL A 552 16.55 22.64 14.61
CA VAL A 552 15.36 23.23 15.23
C VAL A 552 14.09 22.59 14.69
N ARG A 553 14.02 22.41 13.36
CA ARG A 553 12.93 21.74 12.63
C ARG A 553 13.46 21.14 11.34
N ALA A 554 12.84 20.07 10.88
CA ALA A 554 13.13 19.48 9.57
C ALA A 554 11.84 19.21 8.77
N ALA A 555 11.97 19.19 7.45
CA ALA A 555 10.92 18.81 6.53
C ALA A 555 11.51 18.07 5.32
N ALA A 556 11.01 16.86 5.06
CA ALA A 556 11.35 16.07 3.90
C ALA A 556 10.26 16.22 2.82
N VAL A 557 10.69 16.31 1.56
CA VAL A 557 9.79 16.33 0.40
C VAL A 557 10.31 15.38 -0.67
N VAL A 558 9.40 14.90 -1.51
CA VAL A 558 9.76 14.11 -2.68
C VAL A 558 9.40 14.90 -3.93
N VAL A 559 10.34 14.97 -4.86
CA VAL A 559 10.14 15.59 -6.18
C VAL A 559 10.37 14.57 -7.28
N GLU A 560 9.68 14.76 -8.40
CA GLU A 560 9.87 13.94 -9.59
C GLU A 560 10.91 14.58 -10.51
N HIS A 561 11.84 13.78 -11.03
CA HIS A 561 12.87 14.21 -11.97
C HIS A 561 12.76 13.40 -13.28
N GLY A 562 11.89 13.85 -14.19
CA GLY A 562 11.53 13.07 -15.36
C GLY A 562 10.54 11.94 -15.03
N ALA A 563 10.31 11.02 -15.99
CA ALA A 563 9.27 10.00 -15.85
C ALA A 563 9.62 8.96 -14.76
N ASN A 564 8.98 9.11 -13.59
CA ASN A 564 9.04 8.17 -12.45
C ASN A 564 10.39 8.08 -11.69
N ASP A 565 11.29 9.07 -11.77
CA ASP A 565 12.43 9.18 -10.84
C ASP A 565 12.03 10.07 -9.66
N LYS A 566 11.75 9.46 -8.50
CA LYS A 566 11.44 10.19 -7.27
C LYS A 566 12.69 10.43 -6.46
N ARG A 567 12.97 11.71 -6.15
CA ARG A 567 14.10 12.14 -5.32
C ARG A 567 13.61 12.73 -4.01
N LEU A 568 14.19 12.25 -2.92
CA LEU A 568 13.95 12.71 -1.57
C LEU A 568 14.91 13.86 -1.24
N VAL A 569 14.35 14.98 -0.81
CA VAL A 569 15.09 16.18 -0.38
C VAL A 569 14.72 16.47 1.08
N LEU A 570 15.72 16.61 1.93
CA LEU A 570 15.54 17.04 3.32
C LEU A 570 15.96 18.50 3.47
N TYR A 571 15.05 19.30 4.02
CA TYR A 571 15.33 20.64 4.49
C TYR A 571 15.42 20.64 6.01
N ALA A 572 16.42 21.30 6.56
CA ALA A 572 16.54 21.50 8.00
C ALA A 572 16.81 22.97 8.32
N GLN A 573 16.15 23.47 9.36
CA GLN A 573 16.52 24.71 10.01
C GLN A 573 17.52 24.39 11.12
N ALA A 574 18.75 24.87 10.99
CA ALA A 574 19.81 24.61 11.95
C ALA A 574 20.80 25.77 12.00
N ASP A 575 21.41 26.00 13.16
CA ASP A 575 22.47 27.01 13.35
C ASP A 575 23.85 26.34 13.43
N GLY A 576 24.80 26.84 12.63
CA GLY A 576 26.18 26.33 12.57
C GLY A 576 26.31 24.86 12.14
N LEU A 577 25.32 24.28 11.46
CA LEU A 577 25.33 22.90 10.96
C LEU A 577 25.36 22.89 9.44
N ARG A 578 26.25 22.09 8.84
CA ARG A 578 26.31 21.89 7.38
C ARG A 578 25.48 20.67 6.98
N GLY A 579 24.93 20.69 5.76
CA GLY A 579 24.14 19.57 5.24
C GLY A 579 24.89 18.24 5.21
N ALA A 580 26.22 18.26 5.02
CA ALA A 580 27.06 17.05 5.10
C ALA A 580 27.11 16.46 6.52
N GLU A 581 27.23 17.31 7.55
CA GLU A 581 27.25 16.88 8.97
C GLU A 581 25.90 16.30 9.38
N LEU A 582 24.80 16.93 8.94
CA LEU A 582 23.47 16.37 9.16
C LEU A 582 23.30 15.03 8.43
N ARG A 583 23.82 14.89 7.21
CA ARG A 583 23.79 13.64 6.45
C ARG A 583 24.54 12.52 7.19
N GLU A 584 25.72 12.78 7.72
CA GLU A 584 26.48 11.82 8.53
C GLU A 584 25.69 11.36 9.77
N HIS A 585 24.97 12.28 10.41
CA HIS A 585 24.05 11.93 11.50
C HIS A 585 22.92 11.01 11.00
N LEU A 586 22.25 11.34 9.89
CA LEU A 586 21.18 10.50 9.32
C LEU A 586 21.66 9.08 8.98
N GLU A 587 22.87 8.93 8.44
CA GLU A 587 23.46 7.64 8.04
C GLU A 587 23.64 6.66 9.21
N GLN A 588 23.65 7.16 10.45
CA GLN A 588 23.72 6.31 11.65
C GLN A 588 22.37 5.66 12.00
N TRP A 589 21.26 6.23 11.51
CA TRP A 589 19.89 5.88 11.91
C TRP A 589 19.04 5.38 10.77
N LEU A 590 19.24 5.90 9.56
CA LEU A 590 18.40 5.60 8.41
C LEU A 590 19.05 4.55 7.51
N PRO A 591 18.26 3.61 6.95
CA PRO A 591 18.67 2.81 5.82
C PRO A 591 19.13 3.67 4.64
N ARG A 592 20.08 3.15 3.85
CA ARG A 592 20.56 3.82 2.62
C ARG A 592 19.42 4.16 1.65
N ALA A 593 18.37 3.34 1.60
CA ALA A 593 17.20 3.58 0.74
C ALA A 593 16.37 4.80 1.18
N LEU A 594 16.42 5.18 2.46
CA LEU A 594 15.74 6.35 3.03
C LEU A 594 16.63 7.59 3.12
N MET A 595 17.89 7.48 2.69
CA MET A 595 18.81 8.63 2.71
C MET A 595 18.39 9.68 1.68
N PRO A 596 18.18 10.95 2.09
CA PRO A 596 17.90 12.03 1.15
C PRO A 596 19.02 12.18 0.13
N GLN A 597 18.66 12.32 -1.15
CA GLN A 597 19.62 12.65 -2.20
C GLN A 597 20.23 14.04 -1.95
N HIS A 598 19.44 14.94 -1.37
CA HIS A 598 19.86 16.29 -1.02
C HIS A 598 19.48 16.63 0.42
N VAL A 599 20.42 17.25 1.15
CA VAL A 599 20.21 17.80 2.49
C VAL A 599 20.56 19.29 2.43
N ALA A 600 19.55 20.14 2.56
CA ALA A 600 19.66 21.58 2.48
C ALA A 600 19.41 22.22 3.85
N ILE A 601 20.30 23.11 4.28
CA ILE A 601 20.14 23.88 5.52
C ILE A 601 19.59 25.25 5.16
N LEU A 602 18.44 25.62 5.73
CA LEU A 602 17.80 26.91 5.53
C LEU A 602 17.86 27.74 6.83
N PRO A 603 17.96 29.08 6.74
CA PRO A 603 17.88 29.94 7.92
C PRO A 603 16.50 29.85 8.61
N ALA A 604 15.44 29.62 7.82
CA ALA A 604 14.10 29.31 8.30
C ALA A 604 13.36 28.45 7.27
N LEU A 605 12.52 27.52 7.75
CA LEU A 605 11.58 26.79 6.88
C LEU A 605 10.39 27.69 6.55
N PRO A 606 9.87 27.66 5.30
CA PRO A 606 8.68 28.41 4.93
C PRO A 606 7.48 27.90 5.71
N LEU A 607 6.60 28.81 6.13
CA LEU A 607 5.39 28.51 6.89
C LEU A 607 4.16 29.03 6.15
N THR A 608 3.06 28.27 6.23
CA THR A 608 1.73 28.70 5.79
C THR A 608 1.19 29.81 6.68
N GLY A 609 0.08 30.45 6.28
CA GLY A 609 -0.63 31.42 7.12
C GLY A 609 -1.11 30.86 8.48
N SER A 610 -1.17 29.54 8.63
CA SER A 610 -1.50 28.83 9.88
C SER A 610 -0.27 28.50 10.75
N GLN A 611 0.92 29.00 10.38
CA GLN A 611 2.21 28.72 11.03
C GLN A 611 2.69 27.25 10.97
N LYS A 612 2.04 26.40 10.17
CA LYS A 612 2.54 25.06 9.81
C LYS A 612 3.57 25.17 8.68
N ILE A 613 4.51 24.22 8.58
CA ILE A 613 5.48 24.16 7.48
C ILE A 613 4.76 24.14 6.13
N ASP A 614 5.19 25.01 5.22
CA ASP A 614 4.70 25.05 3.84
C ASP A 614 5.47 24.06 2.97
N ARG A 615 4.99 22.81 2.95
CA ARG A 615 5.59 21.73 2.16
C ARG A 615 5.50 22.00 0.65
N SER A 616 4.46 22.68 0.18
CA SER A 616 4.31 23.02 -1.24
C SER A 616 5.40 23.98 -1.68
N ALA A 617 5.71 25.01 -0.88
CA ALA A 617 6.83 25.91 -1.15
C ALA A 617 8.18 25.17 -1.18
N LEU A 618 8.40 24.23 -0.25
CA LEU A 618 9.60 23.39 -0.22
C LEU A 618 9.71 22.45 -1.44
N GLN A 619 8.57 21.94 -1.92
CA GLN A 619 8.51 21.05 -3.08
C GLN A 619 8.89 21.80 -4.36
N THR A 620 8.30 22.98 -4.61
CA THR A 620 8.69 23.83 -5.74
C THR A 620 10.17 24.21 -5.71
N HIS A 621 10.70 24.54 -4.52
CA HIS A 621 12.13 24.81 -4.37
C HIS A 621 12.99 23.58 -4.66
N ALA A 622 12.54 22.39 -4.26
CA ALA A 622 13.24 21.13 -4.51
C ALA A 622 13.27 20.78 -6.00
N GLU A 623 12.19 21.06 -6.76
CA GLU A 623 12.15 20.89 -8.21
C GLU A 623 13.26 21.70 -8.89
N THR A 624 13.40 22.98 -8.52
CA THR A 624 14.47 23.84 -9.05
C THR A 624 15.87 23.34 -8.67
N LEU A 625 16.05 22.88 -7.42
CA LEU A 625 17.34 22.32 -6.95
C LEU A 625 17.75 21.06 -7.71
N VAL A 626 16.78 20.24 -8.09
CA VAL A 626 16.98 18.95 -8.74
C VAL A 626 17.11 19.09 -10.26
N GLU A 627 16.54 20.14 -10.87
CA GLU A 627 16.75 20.48 -12.29
C GLU A 627 18.08 21.19 -12.58
N ALA A 628 18.60 21.97 -11.62
CA ALA A 628 19.83 22.76 -11.79
C ALA A 628 21.14 21.94 -11.73
N ARG A 629 21.07 20.61 -11.59
CA ARG A 629 22.21 19.69 -11.41
C ARG A 629 21.99 18.40 -12.19
#